data_AF-A0A936QR48-F1
#
_entry.id   AF-A0A936QR48-F1
#
_cell.length_a   1.000
_cell.length_b   1.000
_cell.length_c   1.000
_cell.angle_alpha   90.00
_cell.angle_beta   90.00
_cell.angle_gamma   90.00
#
_symmetry.space_group_name_H-M   'P 1'
#
loop_
_entity.id
_entity.type
_entity.pdbx_description
1 polymer ?
#
loop_
_entity_poly.entity_id
_entity_poly.type
_entity_poly.pdbx_seq_one_letter_code
_entity_poly.pdbx_strand_id
1 'polypeptide(L)'
;MKNFTASILLFISFLTVTNSYSQWTQSSSGINGGNVKCMAAGGSSVYAGTNLYGVYKSTDNGVTWFQTSLNNRTVYSLVVSGSNIYAGTSLYGLYISSNNGDSWIQTSLILR
;
A
#
# COMPACT_ATOMS: atom_id res chain seq x y z
N MET A 1 29.80 -23.39 -42.95
CA MET A 1 29.14 -23.91 -41.73
C MET A 1 29.22 -23.00 -40.50
N LYS A 2 30.16 -22.04 -40.37
CA LYS A 2 30.28 -21.19 -39.17
C LYS A 2 29.20 -20.10 -39.00
N ASN A 3 28.48 -19.75 -40.06
CA ASN A 3 27.49 -18.65 -40.04
C ASN A 3 26.05 -19.14 -39.78
N PHE A 4 25.82 -20.46 -39.76
CA PHE A 4 24.50 -21.03 -39.58
C PHE A 4 24.11 -21.10 -38.09
N THR A 5 25.09 -21.33 -37.21
CA THR A 5 24.91 -21.38 -35.76
C THR A 5 24.68 -19.99 -35.15
N ALA A 6 25.32 -18.95 -35.69
CA ALA A 6 25.11 -17.57 -35.26
C ALA A 6 23.69 -17.05 -35.56
N SER A 7 23.14 -17.41 -36.73
CA SER A 7 21.77 -17.06 -37.12
C SER A 7 20.71 -17.79 -36.29
N ILE A 8 20.98 -19.03 -35.86
CA ILE A 8 20.11 -19.81 -34.98
C ILE A 8 20.07 -19.22 -33.57
N LEU A 9 21.21 -18.79 -33.03
CA LEU A 9 21.29 -18.14 -31.71
C LEU A 9 20.55 -16.79 -31.68
N LEU A 10 20.66 -15.99 -32.74
CA LEU A 10 19.92 -14.72 -32.87
C LEU A 10 18.40 -14.94 -32.92
N PHE A 11 17.95 -16.04 -33.52
CA PHE A 11 16.53 -16.40 -33.60
C PHE A 11 15.96 -16.88 -32.26
N ILE A 12 16.75 -17.62 -31.46
CA ILE A 12 16.34 -18.09 -30.12
C ILE A 12 16.24 -16.93 -29.12
N SER A 13 17.05 -15.87 -29.26
CA SER A 13 16.94 -14.68 -28.40
C SER A 13 15.64 -13.88 -28.61
N PHE A 14 14.93 -14.06 -29.74
CA PHE A 14 13.60 -13.48 -29.95
C PHE A 14 12.47 -14.33 -29.36
N LEU A 15 12.72 -15.58 -28.93
CA LEU A 15 11.72 -16.45 -28.29
C LEU A 15 11.56 -16.23 -26.79
N THR A 16 12.43 -15.47 -26.14
CA THR A 16 12.33 -15.18 -24.70
C THR A 16 11.71 -13.82 -24.42
N VAL A 17 10.83 -13.32 -25.29
CA VAL A 17 9.95 -12.21 -24.92
C VAL A 17 8.93 -12.77 -23.92
N THR A 18 9.30 -12.78 -22.64
CA THR A 18 8.33 -12.98 -21.59
C THR A 18 7.44 -11.75 -21.59
N ASN A 19 6.25 -11.89 -22.18
CA ASN A 19 5.19 -10.92 -21.97
C ASN A 19 4.99 -10.83 -20.46
N SER A 20 5.48 -9.74 -19.86
CA SER A 20 5.23 -9.43 -18.47
C SER A 20 3.79 -8.95 -18.41
N TYR A 21 2.85 -9.89 -18.37
CA TYR A 21 1.45 -9.56 -18.15
C TYR A 21 1.34 -8.98 -16.74
N SER A 22 1.31 -7.66 -16.63
CA SER A 22 0.92 -6.98 -15.39
C SER A 22 -0.54 -7.33 -15.13
N GLN A 23 -0.76 -8.37 -14.33
CA GLN A 23 -2.08 -8.79 -13.89
C GLN A 23 -2.34 -8.28 -12.47
N TRP A 24 -3.54 -7.72 -12.25
CA TRP A 24 -3.99 -7.38 -10.92
C TRP A 24 -4.28 -8.68 -10.16
N THR A 25 -3.58 -8.89 -9.05
CA THR A 25 -3.85 -9.99 -8.13
C THR A 25 -4.41 -9.43 -6.83
N GLN A 26 -5.40 -10.11 -6.26
CA GLN A 26 -5.91 -9.76 -4.95
C GLN A 26 -4.85 -10.08 -3.89
N SER A 27 -4.70 -9.19 -2.90
CA SER A 27 -3.87 -9.45 -1.71
C SER A 27 -4.31 -10.72 -0.98
N SER A 28 -3.34 -11.51 -0.51
CA SER A 28 -3.55 -12.87 0.00
C SER A 28 -4.25 -12.94 1.36
N SER A 29 -4.01 -11.95 2.25
CA SER A 29 -4.73 -11.80 3.52
C SER A 29 -5.81 -10.71 3.45
N GLY A 30 -5.83 -9.91 2.38
CA GLY A 30 -6.81 -8.87 2.12
C GLY A 30 -7.01 -7.90 3.28
N ILE A 31 -8.03 -7.04 3.16
CA ILE A 31 -8.45 -6.11 4.22
C ILE A 31 -9.79 -6.57 4.82
N ASN A 32 -10.03 -7.89 4.92
CA ASN A 32 -11.26 -8.52 5.44
C ASN A 32 -12.57 -7.85 4.95
N GLY A 33 -12.68 -7.55 3.65
CA GLY A 33 -13.90 -6.96 3.06
C GLY A 33 -14.13 -5.48 3.37
N GLY A 34 -13.20 -4.80 4.05
CA GLY A 34 -13.27 -3.36 4.30
C GLY A 34 -13.17 -2.57 2.99
N ASN A 35 -14.16 -1.71 2.72
CA ASN A 35 -14.11 -0.78 1.58
C ASN A 35 -12.94 0.20 1.77
N VAL A 36 -11.89 0.07 0.97
CA VAL A 36 -10.74 0.99 0.99
C VAL A 36 -11.16 2.34 0.44
N LYS A 37 -10.95 3.40 1.22
CA LYS A 37 -11.29 4.79 0.89
C LYS A 37 -10.08 5.61 0.45
N CYS A 38 -8.91 5.29 0.98
CA CYS A 38 -7.67 5.98 0.66
C CYS A 38 -6.47 5.05 0.88
N MET A 39 -5.35 5.38 0.23
CA MET A 39 -4.07 4.70 0.44
C MET A 39 -2.95 5.73 0.49
N ALA A 40 -1.88 5.41 1.22
CA ALA A 40 -0.64 6.15 1.20
C ALA A 40 0.54 5.19 1.33
N ALA A 41 1.70 5.56 0.80
CA ALA A 41 2.92 4.77 0.93
C ALA A 41 4.05 5.66 1.45
N GLY A 42 4.96 5.09 2.22
CA GLY A 42 6.15 5.77 2.71
C GLY A 42 7.11 4.80 3.39
N GLY A 43 8.41 5.06 3.23
CA GLY A 43 9.44 4.09 3.61
C GLY A 43 9.22 2.76 2.90
N SER A 44 9.18 1.67 3.67
CA SER A 44 8.90 0.30 3.20
C SER A 44 7.46 -0.16 3.45
N SER A 45 6.55 0.75 3.79
CA SER A 45 5.18 0.41 4.19
C SER A 45 4.13 1.06 3.29
N VAL A 46 3.01 0.35 3.13
CA VAL A 46 1.78 0.83 2.50
C VAL A 46 0.68 0.85 3.54
N TYR A 47 -0.14 1.90 3.51
CA TYR A 47 -1.25 2.12 4.42
C TYR A 47 -2.55 2.22 3.64
N ALA A 48 -3.61 1.60 4.14
CA ALA A 48 -4.94 1.65 3.56
C ALA A 48 -5.94 2.13 4.63
N GLY A 49 -6.61 3.23 4.33
CA GLY A 49 -7.72 3.74 5.14
C GLY A 49 -9.02 3.13 4.65
N THR A 50 -9.81 2.61 5.57
CA THR A 50 -11.02 1.84 5.26
C THR A 50 -12.28 2.53 5.76
N ASN A 51 -13.43 2.10 5.25
CA ASN A 51 -14.72 2.40 5.83
C ASN A 51 -14.93 1.57 7.09
N LEU A 52 -15.20 2.23 8.23
CA LEU A 52 -15.48 1.63 9.54
C LEU A 52 -14.36 0.81 10.21
N TYR A 53 -13.37 0.29 9.48
CA TYR A 53 -12.35 -0.60 10.07
C TYR A 53 -11.01 0.09 10.38
N GLY A 54 -10.88 1.38 10.12
CA GLY A 54 -9.69 2.16 10.43
C GLY A 54 -8.56 1.99 9.40
N VAL A 55 -7.31 1.99 9.87
CA VAL A 55 -6.10 1.90 9.03
C VAL A 55 -5.51 0.49 9.09
N TYR A 56 -5.21 -0.04 7.91
CA TYR A 56 -4.40 -1.24 7.71
C TYR A 56 -3.02 -0.87 7.19
N LYS A 57 -2.02 -1.67 7.54
CA LYS A 57 -0.61 -1.52 7.16
C LYS A 57 -0.12 -2.80 6.49
N SER A 58 0.66 -2.64 5.44
CA SER A 58 1.44 -3.69 4.79
C SER A 58 2.91 -3.31 4.81
N THR A 59 3.77 -4.29 5.07
CA THR A 59 5.24 -4.15 5.03
C THR A 59 5.88 -4.99 3.92
N ASP A 60 5.06 -5.60 3.07
CA ASP A 60 5.45 -6.54 2.02
C ASP A 60 4.79 -6.15 0.67
N ASN A 61 4.72 -4.85 0.40
CA ASN A 61 4.20 -4.28 -0.84
C ASN A 61 2.72 -4.64 -1.14
N GLY A 62 1.90 -4.75 -0.10
CA GLY A 62 0.47 -5.01 -0.22
C GLY A 62 0.11 -6.49 -0.34
N VAL A 63 1.08 -7.41 -0.19
CA VAL A 63 0.81 -8.85 -0.21
C VAL A 63 0.01 -9.23 1.04
N THR A 64 0.42 -8.79 2.23
CA THR A 64 -0.30 -8.97 3.48
C THR A 64 -0.62 -7.66 4.20
N TRP A 65 -1.72 -7.65 4.95
CA TRP A 65 -2.21 -6.47 5.67
C TRP A 65 -2.53 -6.77 7.12
N PHE A 66 -2.15 -5.85 8.00
CA PHE A 66 -2.40 -5.91 9.43
C PHE A 66 -3.17 -4.66 9.86
N GLN A 67 -4.20 -4.85 10.69
CA GLN A 67 -4.94 -3.73 11.26
C GLN A 67 -4.05 -2.99 12.28
N THR A 68 -4.00 -1.66 12.20
CA THR A 68 -3.26 -0.82 13.15
C THR A 68 -4.09 -0.52 14.40
N SER A 69 -3.51 0.20 15.38
CA SER A 69 -4.25 0.65 16.56
C SER A 69 -5.36 1.67 16.24
N LEU A 70 -5.33 2.30 15.07
CA LEU A 70 -6.41 3.17 14.60
C LEU A 70 -7.47 2.31 13.91
N ASN A 71 -8.37 1.74 14.71
CA ASN A 71 -9.47 0.86 14.28
C ASN A 71 -10.85 1.52 14.50
N ASN A 72 -11.92 0.82 14.09
CA ASN A 72 -13.33 1.19 14.33
C ASN A 72 -13.72 2.61 13.88
N ARG A 73 -13.14 3.06 12.77
CA ARG A 73 -13.30 4.41 12.21
C ARG A 73 -13.33 4.39 10.70
N THR A 74 -14.05 5.33 10.10
CA THR A 74 -13.90 5.59 8.67
C THR A 74 -12.75 6.56 8.45
N VAL A 75 -11.80 6.17 7.60
CA VAL A 75 -10.60 6.95 7.27
C VAL A 75 -10.73 7.45 5.83
N TYR A 76 -10.93 8.75 5.66
CA TYR A 76 -11.16 9.37 4.35
C TYR A 76 -9.87 9.76 3.63
N SER A 77 -8.81 10.07 4.38
CA SER A 77 -7.53 10.47 3.82
C SER A 77 -6.37 9.96 4.65
N LEU A 78 -5.28 9.62 3.96
CA LEU A 78 -3.99 9.28 4.54
C LEU A 78 -2.90 10.07 3.80
N VAL A 79 -1.95 10.62 4.56
CA VAL A 79 -0.76 11.29 4.01
C VAL A 79 0.44 10.86 4.83
N VAL A 80 1.53 10.49 4.16
CA VAL A 80 2.83 10.27 4.80
C VAL A 80 3.73 11.47 4.52
N SER A 81 4.35 12.02 5.56
CA SER A 81 5.32 13.11 5.47
C SER A 81 6.48 12.84 6.41
N GLY A 82 7.63 12.47 5.84
CA GLY A 82 8.78 12.00 6.62
C GLY A 82 8.41 10.74 7.42
N SER A 83 8.64 10.78 8.73
CA SER A 83 8.28 9.70 9.67
C SER A 83 6.82 9.76 10.15
N ASN A 84 6.08 10.82 9.79
CA ASN A 84 4.73 11.05 10.29
C ASN A 84 3.68 10.59 9.28
N ILE A 85 2.60 10.02 9.80
CA ILE A 85 1.42 9.62 9.04
C ILE A 85 0.23 10.35 9.61
N TYR A 86 -0.54 10.99 8.75
CA TYR A 86 -1.73 11.74 9.10
C TYR A 86 -2.95 11.01 8.56
N ALA A 87 -3.96 10.79 9.41
CA ALA A 87 -5.22 10.16 9.04
C ALA A 87 -6.41 11.09 9.32
N GLY A 88 -7.12 11.48 8.25
CA GLY A 88 -8.37 12.20 8.36
C GLY A 88 -9.52 11.23 8.59
N THR A 89 -10.17 11.31 9.75
CA THR A 89 -11.22 10.36 10.16
C THR A 89 -12.61 10.98 10.20
N SER A 90 -13.64 10.17 10.02
CA SER A 90 -15.02 10.56 10.28
C SER A 90 -15.20 10.92 11.76
N LEU A 91 -15.89 12.03 12.05
CA LEU A 91 -16.36 12.47 13.38
C LEU A 91 -15.28 12.89 14.40
N TYR A 92 -14.05 12.39 14.30
CA TYR A 92 -13.02 12.58 15.34
C TYR A 92 -11.78 13.33 14.86
N GLY A 93 -11.84 13.93 13.67
CA GLY A 93 -10.78 14.81 13.16
C GLY A 93 -9.51 14.06 12.74
N LEU A 94 -8.36 14.64 13.07
CA LEU A 94 -7.04 14.23 12.59
C LEU A 94 -6.35 13.31 13.60
N TYR A 95 -5.78 12.22 13.11
CA TYR A 95 -4.87 11.36 13.85
C TYR A 95 -3.47 11.47 13.28
N ILE A 96 -2.47 11.39 14.14
CA ILE A 96 -1.06 11.34 13.74
C ILE A 96 -0.40 10.08 14.31
N SER A 97 0.42 9.43 13.50
CA SER A 97 1.37 8.42 13.94
C SER A 97 2.78 8.91 13.61
N SER A 98 3.69 8.80 14.58
CA SER A 98 5.13 9.11 14.40
C SER A 98 6.00 7.85 14.46
N ASN A 99 5.38 6.67 14.45
CA ASN A 99 6.01 5.36 14.60
C ASN A 99 5.48 4.37 13.56
N ASN A 100 5.44 4.82 12.29
CA ASN A 100 5.07 3.97 11.15
C ASN A 100 3.69 3.28 11.27
N GLY A 101 2.74 3.91 11.97
CA GLY A 101 1.37 3.40 12.12
C GLY A 101 1.16 2.43 13.27
N ASP A 102 2.17 2.19 14.12
CA ASP A 102 2.07 1.26 15.25
C ASP A 102 1.20 1.83 16.38
N SER A 103 1.26 3.15 16.61
CA SER A 103 0.31 3.87 17.45
C SER A 103 -0.12 5.20 16.85
N TRP A 104 -1.30 5.67 17.27
CA TRP A 104 -1.93 6.87 16.74
C TRP A 104 -2.44 7.76 17.86
N ILE A 105 -2.16 9.05 17.76
CA ILE A 105 -2.60 10.07 18.70
C ILE A 105 -3.62 10.95 18.00
N GLN A 106 -4.78 11.15 18.64
CA GLN A 106 -5.75 12.13 18.17
C GLN A 106 -5.19 13.52 18.39
N THR A 107 -5.19 14.36 17.35
CA THR A 107 -4.82 15.76 17.48
C THR A 107 -6.01 16.64 17.15
N SER A 108 -6.21 17.67 17.95
CA SER A 108 -7.19 18.71 17.66
C SER A 108 -6.68 19.54 16.49
N LEU A 109 -7.53 19.81 15.50
CA LEU A 109 -7.31 20.90 14.56
C LEU A 109 -7.39 22.21 15.35
N ILE A 110 -6.27 22.63 15.95
CA ILE A 110 -6.15 24.02 16.37
C ILE A 110 -5.91 24.78 15.07
N LEU A 111 -6.99 25.32 14.50
CA LEU A 111 -6.88 26.43 13.56
C LEU A 111 -6.12 27.52 14.32
N ARG A 112 -4.85 27.73 13.97
CA ARG A 112 -4.10 28.90 14.40
C ARG A 112 -4.38 30.04 13.43
#